data_AF-A0A959P9T6-F1
#
_entry.id   AF-A0A959P9T6-F1
#
_cell.length_a   1.000
_cell.length_b   1.000
_cell.length_c   1.000
_cell.angle_alpha   90.00
_cell.angle_beta   90.00
_cell.angle_gamma   90.00
#
_symmetry.space_group_name_H-M   'P 1'
#
loop_
_entity.id
_entity.type
_entity.pdbx_description
1 polymer ?
#
loop_
_entity_poly.entity_id
_entity_poly.type
_entity_poly.pdbx_seq_one_letter_code
_entity_poly.pdbx_strand_id
1 'polypeptide(L)'
;MIANADHRYRVRKAVNLVGYLLVVLIVLLVYGDRLGTLGVALGVAGAGVTFALQEVIVSFAGWLSIILSGTPSVGQRVKIGDAKGDIIDIGVMRTTIMEMGDWVKGDQYNGRIITLANSYVFKERIHNYSAEYPFLWDEIEVPVRTESDHVLARKVFTDVVNEICKDYAVRSEAEWKKLAYKFRVEQANVLPTVSLRFDQNWITFTLRYIVDYKSRRSTKDKIYTALLNEIAKYEEISIATTTSEVTSIVRSPEDSGQNPDGSSISSE
;
A
#
# COMPACT_ATOMS: atom_id res chain seq x y z
N MET A 1 10.47 45.59 3.57
CA MET A 1 9.25 46.41 3.37
C MET A 1 8.29 45.91 2.27
N ILE A 2 8.66 44.89 1.47
CA ILE A 2 7.87 44.44 0.29
C ILE A 2 6.75 43.44 0.64
N ALA A 3 6.91 42.61 1.68
CA ALA A 3 5.89 41.61 2.09
C ALA A 3 4.54 42.20 2.54
N ASN A 4 4.51 43.45 3.04
CA ASN A 4 3.29 44.10 3.52
C ASN A 4 2.41 44.66 2.39
N ALA A 5 2.94 44.89 1.18
CA ALA A 5 2.16 45.41 0.06
C ALA A 5 1.28 44.32 -0.57
N ASP A 6 1.84 43.12 -0.79
CA ASP A 6 1.12 41.98 -1.37
C ASP A 6 0.03 41.45 -0.42
N HIS A 7 0.28 41.46 0.88
CA HIS A 7 -0.70 41.04 1.88
C HIS A 7 -1.91 41.99 1.92
N ARG A 8 -1.67 43.31 1.91
CA ARG A 8 -2.74 44.33 1.85
C ARG A 8 -3.54 44.24 0.55
N TYR A 9 -2.89 43.97 -0.58
CA TYR A 9 -3.56 43.78 -1.87
C TYR A 9 -4.45 42.54 -1.88
N ARG A 10 -3.96 41.39 -1.40
CA ARG A 10 -4.75 40.15 -1.29
C ARG A 10 -5.92 40.29 -0.34
N VAL A 11 -5.73 40.92 0.82
CA VAL A 11 -6.79 41.18 1.79
C VAL A 11 -7.87 42.08 1.18
N ARG A 12 -7.49 43.18 0.49
CA ARG A 12 -8.46 44.07 -0.15
C ARG A 12 -9.25 43.36 -1.25
N LYS A 13 -8.61 42.48 -2.02
CA LYS A 13 -9.27 41.69 -3.06
C LYS A 13 -10.25 40.65 -2.47
N ALA A 14 -9.86 40.01 -1.36
CA ALA A 14 -10.75 39.11 -0.62
C ALA A 14 -11.95 39.84 0.00
N VAL A 15 -11.72 40.98 0.64
CA VAL A 15 -12.80 41.82 1.23
C VAL A 15 -13.76 42.30 0.15
N ASN A 16 -13.27 42.77 -1.00
CA ASN A 16 -14.13 43.18 -2.10
C ASN A 16 -14.95 42.00 -2.66
N LEU A 17 -14.33 40.82 -2.81
CA LEU A 17 -15.04 39.61 -3.26
C LEU A 17 -16.15 39.21 -2.29
N VAL A 18 -15.85 39.16 -0.99
CA VAL A 18 -16.85 38.87 0.05
C VAL A 18 -17.95 39.93 0.07
N GLY A 19 -17.60 41.20 -0.09
CA GLY A 19 -18.55 42.31 -0.19
C GLY A 19 -19.51 42.15 -1.38
N TYR A 20 -19.00 41.80 -2.57
CA TYR A 20 -19.85 41.53 -3.73
C TYR A 20 -20.77 40.33 -3.50
N LEU A 21 -20.27 39.25 -2.88
CA LEU A 21 -21.10 38.08 -2.54
C LEU A 21 -22.23 38.45 -1.56
N LEU A 22 -21.96 39.28 -0.56
CA LEU A 22 -22.98 39.77 0.38
C LEU A 22 -24.03 40.64 -0.30
N VAL A 23 -23.63 41.54 -1.20
CA VAL A 23 -24.58 42.37 -1.97
C VAL A 23 -25.49 41.49 -2.84
N VAL A 24 -24.92 40.50 -3.54
CA VAL A 24 -25.70 39.54 -4.33
C VAL A 24 -26.67 38.75 -3.45
N LEU A 25 -26.23 38.30 -2.27
CA LEU A 25 -27.08 37.58 -1.32
C LEU A 25 -28.27 38.44 -0.84
N ILE A 26 -28.02 39.70 -0.49
CA ILE A 26 -29.08 40.64 -0.05
C ILE A 26 -30.08 40.88 -1.18
N VAL A 27 -29.60 41.09 -2.41
CA VAL A 27 -30.48 41.26 -3.58
C VAL A 27 -31.34 40.02 -3.80
N LEU A 28 -30.77 38.82 -3.70
CA LEU A 28 -31.53 37.57 -3.83
C LEU A 28 -32.58 37.42 -2.73
N LEU A 29 -32.30 37.82 -1.49
CA LEU A 29 -33.26 37.76 -0.37
C LEU A 29 -34.39 38.78 -0.52
N VAL A 30 -34.10 40.02 -0.92
CA VAL A 30 -35.11 41.09 -1.06
C VAL A 30 -36.03 40.86 -2.26
N TYR A 31 -35.49 40.30 -3.35
CA TYR A 31 -36.24 40.11 -4.60
C TYR A 31 -36.70 38.66 -4.83
N GLY A 32 -36.40 37.73 -3.91
CA GLY A 32 -36.69 36.30 -4.05
C GLY A 32 -38.15 36.01 -4.40
N ASP A 33 -39.09 36.71 -3.76
CA ASP A 33 -40.53 36.55 -3.97
C ASP A 33 -41.01 36.96 -5.38
N ARG A 34 -40.24 37.81 -6.07
CA ARG A 34 -40.55 38.27 -7.43
C ARG A 34 -39.84 37.49 -8.53
N LEU A 35 -38.95 36.58 -8.16
CA LEU A 35 -38.12 35.84 -9.10
C LEU A 35 -38.69 34.49 -9.52
N GLY A 36 -39.84 34.05 -8.99
CA GLY A 36 -40.55 32.80 -9.30
C GLY A 36 -39.90 31.87 -10.35
N THR A 37 -40.19 32.09 -11.63
CA THR A 37 -39.66 31.27 -12.75
C THR A 37 -38.16 31.43 -13.01
N LEU A 38 -37.60 32.63 -12.85
CA LEU A 38 -36.17 32.87 -12.99
C LEU A 38 -35.37 32.19 -11.88
N GLY A 39 -35.89 32.21 -10.65
CA GLY A 39 -35.29 31.55 -9.48
C GLY A 39 -35.25 30.04 -9.64
N VAL A 40 -36.33 29.43 -10.15
CA VAL A 40 -36.35 28.00 -10.49
C VAL A 40 -35.34 27.68 -11.59
N ALA A 41 -35.28 28.47 -12.66
CA ALA A 41 -34.32 28.26 -13.75
C ALA A 41 -32.86 28.38 -13.27
N LEU A 42 -32.55 29.40 -12.45
CA LEU A 42 -31.23 29.59 -11.84
C LEU A 42 -30.89 28.48 -10.84
N GLY A 43 -31.87 27.97 -10.09
CA GLY A 43 -31.69 26.84 -9.19
C GLY A 43 -31.33 25.55 -9.93
N VAL A 44 -32.04 25.23 -11.01
CA VAL A 44 -31.74 24.07 -11.87
C VAL A 44 -30.38 24.23 -12.55
N ALA A 45 -30.09 25.41 -13.12
CA ALA A 45 -28.79 25.70 -13.71
C ALA A 45 -27.65 25.57 -12.68
N GLY A 46 -27.87 26.09 -11.46
CA GLY A 46 -26.93 25.98 -10.34
C GLY A 46 -26.67 24.54 -9.94
N ALA A 47 -27.71 23.71 -9.83
CA ALA A 47 -27.56 22.28 -9.56
C ALA A 47 -26.74 21.57 -10.64
N GLY A 48 -26.97 21.89 -11.92
CA GLY A 48 -26.15 21.38 -13.03
C GLY A 48 -24.68 21.77 -12.94
N VAL A 49 -24.40 23.03 -12.58
CA VAL A 49 -23.03 23.52 -12.35
C VAL A 49 -22.38 22.81 -11.16
N THR A 50 -23.09 22.67 -10.03
CA THR A 50 -22.58 21.95 -8.87
C THR A 50 -22.25 20.50 -9.20
N PHE A 51 -23.11 19.82 -9.96
CA PHE A 51 -22.86 18.45 -10.40
C PHE A 51 -21.61 18.37 -11.30
N ALA A 52 -21.46 19.31 -12.23
CA ALA A 52 -20.27 19.38 -13.10
C ALA A 52 -18.97 19.66 -12.33
N LEU A 53 -19.03 20.49 -11.28
CA LEU A 53 -17.88 20.84 -10.44
C LEU A 53 -17.70 19.95 -9.21
N GLN A 54 -18.48 18.87 -9.07
CA GLN A 54 -18.48 18.04 -7.87
C GLN A 54 -17.06 17.59 -7.49
N GLU A 55 -16.26 17.12 -8.46
CA GLU A 55 -14.90 16.64 -8.19
C GLU A 55 -13.96 17.74 -7.66
N VAL A 56 -14.12 18.97 -8.15
CA VAL A 56 -13.33 20.13 -7.70
C VAL A 56 -13.70 20.49 -6.27
N ILE A 57 -14.99 20.54 -5.97
CA ILE A 57 -15.51 20.85 -4.62
C ILE A 57 -15.04 19.77 -3.63
N VAL A 58 -15.16 18.50 -3.99
CA VAL A 58 -14.74 17.38 -3.13
C VAL A 58 -13.22 17.35 -2.95
N SER A 59 -12.45 17.69 -3.99
CA SER A 59 -10.99 17.79 -3.87
C SER A 59 -10.55 18.93 -2.95
N PHE A 60 -11.22 20.08 -3.02
CA PHE A 60 -10.99 21.18 -2.08
C PHE A 60 -11.31 20.78 -0.64
N ALA A 61 -12.45 20.12 -0.43
CA ALA A 61 -12.83 19.60 0.88
C ALA A 61 -11.82 18.55 1.39
N GLY A 62 -11.30 17.70 0.50
CA GLY A 62 -10.29 16.70 0.81
C GLY A 62 -8.98 17.34 1.25
N TRP A 63 -8.53 18.38 0.54
CA TRP A 63 -7.37 19.18 0.95
C TRP A 63 -7.53 19.80 2.33
N LEU A 64 -8.69 20.42 2.59
CA LEU A 64 -8.98 21.00 3.91
C LEU A 64 -8.97 19.92 5.00
N SER A 65 -9.53 18.75 4.72
CA SER A 65 -9.51 17.60 5.64
C SER A 65 -8.08 17.12 5.93
N ILE A 66 -7.21 17.06 4.92
CA ILE A 66 -5.80 16.67 5.10
C ILE A 66 -5.07 17.69 5.99
N ILE A 67 -5.25 18.99 5.74
CA ILE A 67 -4.62 20.04 6.55
C ILE A 67 -5.11 20.01 7.99
N LEU A 68 -6.42 19.86 8.21
CA LEU A 68 -7.00 19.84 9.55
C LEU A 68 -6.62 18.59 10.34
N SER A 69 -6.55 17.43 9.69
CA SER A 69 -6.14 16.17 10.33
C SER A 69 -4.63 16.04 10.50
N GLY A 70 -3.84 16.75 9.70
CA GLY A 70 -2.38 16.63 9.65
C GLY A 70 -1.88 15.30 9.05
N THR A 71 -2.78 14.46 8.50
CA THR A 71 -2.42 13.16 7.94
C THR A 71 -3.24 12.84 6.69
N PRO A 72 -2.63 12.32 5.62
CA PRO A 72 -1.19 12.09 5.46
C PRO A 72 -0.42 13.40 5.21
N SER A 73 0.88 13.40 5.55
CA SER A 73 1.78 14.56 5.43
C SER A 73 2.88 14.34 4.39
N VAL A 74 3.48 15.43 3.90
CA VAL A 74 4.64 15.39 3.00
C VAL A 74 5.79 14.60 3.62
N GLY A 75 6.43 13.75 2.82
CA GLY A 75 7.50 12.84 3.24
C GLY A 75 7.03 11.50 3.81
N GLN A 76 5.72 11.32 4.02
CA GLN A 76 5.19 10.04 4.47
C GLN A 76 5.00 9.05 3.32
N ARG A 77 5.27 7.77 3.61
CA ARG A 77 5.02 6.63 2.72
C ARG A 77 3.59 6.17 2.86
N VAL A 78 2.84 6.25 1.76
CA VAL A 78 1.43 5.89 1.74
C VAL A 78 1.11 4.92 0.60
N LYS A 79 0.03 4.16 0.75
CA LYS A 79 -0.69 3.52 -0.34
C LYS A 79 -2.12 4.00 -0.34
N ILE A 80 -2.55 4.57 -1.47
CA ILE A 80 -3.88 5.15 -1.70
C ILE A 80 -4.42 4.46 -2.95
N GLY A 81 -5.41 3.58 -2.78
CA GLY A 81 -5.82 2.67 -3.87
C GLY A 81 -4.62 1.86 -4.37
N ASP A 82 -4.36 1.92 -5.67
CA ASP A 82 -3.21 1.25 -6.32
C ASP A 82 -1.92 2.08 -6.27
N ALA A 83 -2.01 3.38 -6.02
CA ALA A 83 -0.87 4.26 -5.92
C ALA A 83 -0.11 4.02 -4.61
N LYS A 84 1.16 3.64 -4.69
CA LYS A 84 2.04 3.47 -3.53
C LYS A 84 3.29 4.32 -3.70
N GLY A 85 3.68 5.04 -2.66
CA GLY A 85 4.84 5.91 -2.75
C GLY A 85 5.01 6.89 -1.60
N ASP A 86 5.97 7.80 -1.73
CA ASP A 86 6.23 8.85 -0.74
C ASP A 86 5.60 10.17 -1.22
N ILE A 87 4.87 10.86 -0.35
CA ILE A 87 4.22 12.13 -0.70
C ILE A 87 5.28 13.22 -0.87
N ILE A 88 5.30 13.86 -2.03
CA ILE A 88 6.22 14.96 -2.37
C ILE A 88 5.57 16.32 -2.05
N ASP A 89 4.28 16.46 -2.35
CA ASP A 89 3.55 17.72 -2.21
C ASP A 89 2.05 17.48 -2.04
N ILE A 90 1.37 18.38 -1.32
CA ILE A 90 -0.08 18.36 -1.11
C ILE A 90 -0.62 19.73 -1.54
N GLY A 91 -0.99 19.84 -2.82
CA GLY A 91 -1.63 21.02 -3.38
C GLY A 91 -3.13 21.07 -3.06
N VAL A 92 -3.79 22.19 -3.42
CA VAL A 92 -5.21 22.43 -3.11
C VAL A 92 -6.15 21.42 -3.78
N MET A 93 -5.84 21.00 -5.01
CA MET A 93 -6.67 20.05 -5.77
C MET A 93 -6.09 18.64 -5.82
N ARG A 94 -4.75 18.52 -5.73
CA ARG A 94 -4.04 17.27 -5.99
C ARG A 94 -2.90 17.07 -5.01
N THR A 95 -2.65 15.81 -4.70
CA THR A 95 -1.47 15.33 -3.95
C THR A 95 -0.52 14.65 -4.92
N THR A 96 0.77 14.94 -4.80
CA THR A 96 1.83 14.42 -5.66
C THR A 96 2.64 13.38 -4.90
N ILE A 97 2.86 12.22 -5.52
CA ILE A 97 3.51 11.07 -4.90
C ILE A 97 4.65 10.58 -5.80
N MET A 98 5.81 10.30 -5.19
CA MET A 98 6.91 9.58 -5.84
C MET A 98 6.59 8.09 -5.80
N GLU A 99 6.27 7.52 -6.95
CA GLU A 99 5.74 6.18 -7.07
C GLU A 99 6.80 5.10 -6.75
N MET A 100 6.35 4.05 -6.09
CA MET A 100 7.09 2.82 -5.82
C MET A 100 6.31 1.62 -6.29
N GLY A 101 7.00 0.67 -6.92
CA GLY A 101 6.38 -0.53 -7.48
C GLY A 101 6.21 -0.47 -9.00
N ASP A 102 5.20 -1.20 -9.48
CA ASP A 102 4.86 -1.41 -10.89
C ASP A 102 5.99 -2.11 -11.66
N TRP A 103 6.90 -1.35 -12.29
CA TRP A 103 8.04 -1.88 -13.06
C TRP A 103 9.17 -2.39 -12.17
N VAL A 104 9.35 -1.78 -10.99
CA VAL A 104 10.36 -2.18 -10.02
C VAL A 104 9.66 -2.91 -8.87
N LYS A 105 9.93 -4.21 -8.72
CA LYS A 105 9.31 -5.00 -7.64
C LYS A 105 9.75 -4.49 -6.26
N GLY A 106 8.81 -4.52 -5.31
CA GLY A 106 9.04 -4.21 -3.91
C GLY A 106 8.85 -2.73 -3.55
N ASP A 107 9.59 -2.27 -2.54
CA ASP A 107 9.42 -0.96 -1.90
C ASP A 107 10.45 0.08 -2.42
N GLN A 108 10.74 0.06 -3.72
CA GLN A 108 11.73 0.93 -4.37
C GLN A 108 11.06 1.89 -5.36
N TYR A 109 11.64 3.09 -5.48
CA TYR A 109 11.20 4.08 -6.46
C TYR A 109 11.40 3.57 -7.88
N ASN A 110 10.38 3.79 -8.71
CA ASN A 110 10.45 3.47 -10.14
C ASN A 110 10.77 4.71 -11.01
N GLY A 111 10.94 5.89 -10.39
CA GLY A 111 11.23 7.15 -11.05
C GLY A 111 10.00 7.91 -11.57
N ARG A 112 8.79 7.37 -11.41
CA ARG A 112 7.55 8.03 -11.82
C ARG A 112 7.00 8.92 -10.70
N ILE A 113 6.39 10.02 -11.11
CA ILE A 113 5.64 10.90 -10.23
C ILE A 113 4.18 10.82 -10.65
N ILE A 114 3.32 10.50 -9.69
CA ILE A 114 1.87 10.39 -9.91
C ILE A 114 1.16 11.49 -9.14
N THR A 115 0.03 11.96 -9.68
CA THR A 115 -0.81 12.97 -9.02
C THR A 115 -2.21 12.43 -8.83
N LEU A 116 -2.72 12.55 -7.61
CA LEU A 116 -4.05 12.09 -7.22
C LEU A 116 -4.91 13.30 -6.86
N ALA A 117 -6.16 13.33 -7.29
CA ALA A 117 -7.11 14.33 -6.84
C ALA A 117 -7.41 14.11 -5.35
N ASN A 118 -7.39 15.17 -4.54
CA ASN A 118 -7.55 15.08 -3.08
C ASN A 118 -8.92 14.50 -2.65
N SER A 119 -9.86 14.37 -3.58
CA SER A 119 -11.10 13.62 -3.39
C SER A 119 -10.88 12.16 -2.96
N TYR A 120 -9.68 11.59 -3.18
CA TYR A 120 -9.33 10.24 -2.73
C TYR A 120 -9.55 10.04 -1.22
N VAL A 121 -9.44 11.11 -0.41
CA VAL A 121 -9.59 11.04 1.06
C VAL A 121 -10.95 10.48 1.48
N PHE A 122 -11.98 10.69 0.65
CA PHE A 122 -13.34 10.24 0.93
C PHE A 122 -13.73 8.97 0.17
N LYS A 123 -12.94 8.58 -0.83
CA LYS A 123 -13.26 7.47 -1.75
C LYS A 123 -12.42 6.23 -1.49
N GLU A 124 -11.17 6.42 -1.06
CA GLU A 124 -10.15 5.37 -0.97
C GLU A 124 -9.65 5.20 0.47
N ARG A 125 -9.16 3.99 0.78
CA ARG A 125 -8.44 3.74 2.04
C ARG A 125 -7.02 4.25 1.92
N ILE A 126 -6.55 4.96 2.95
CA ILE A 126 -5.19 5.47 3.04
C ILE A 126 -4.41 4.56 4.00
N HIS A 127 -3.47 3.78 3.45
CA HIS A 127 -2.52 3.02 4.25
C HIS A 127 -1.27 3.86 4.47
N ASN A 128 -1.01 4.31 5.70
CA ASN A 128 0.18 5.08 6.04
C ASN A 128 1.24 4.17 6.69
N TYR A 129 2.34 3.93 5.98
CA TYR A 129 3.43 3.06 6.42
C TYR A 129 4.50 3.78 7.25
N SER A 130 4.47 5.10 7.28
CA SER A 130 5.40 5.93 8.04
C SER A 130 4.62 6.96 8.86
N ALA A 131 3.59 6.47 9.55
CA ALA A 131 2.81 7.26 10.49
C ALA A 131 3.68 7.60 11.72
N GLU A 132 3.09 7.73 12.91
CA GLU A 132 3.83 8.09 14.12
C GLU A 132 4.83 7.02 14.60
N TYR A 133 4.88 5.85 13.96
CA TYR A 133 5.86 4.79 14.20
C TYR A 133 6.82 4.63 13.01
N PRO A 134 8.14 4.61 13.23
CA PRO A 134 9.13 4.52 12.15
C PRO A 134 9.36 3.08 11.63
N PHE A 135 8.61 2.08 12.13
CA PHE A 135 8.84 0.67 11.83
C PHE A 135 7.56 -0.07 11.44
N LEU A 136 7.73 -1.18 10.72
CA LEU A 136 6.68 -2.10 10.32
C LEU A 136 7.00 -3.49 10.84
N TRP A 137 5.98 -4.28 11.13
CA TRP A 137 6.15 -5.73 11.26
C TRP A 137 6.27 -6.33 9.87
N ASP A 138 7.27 -7.19 9.71
CA ASP A 138 7.52 -7.92 8.48
C ASP A 138 7.77 -9.38 8.80
N GLU A 139 7.51 -10.22 7.80
CA GLU A 139 7.57 -11.66 7.94
C GLU A 139 8.35 -12.29 6.77
N ILE A 140 9.09 -13.33 7.11
CA ILE A 140 9.78 -14.22 6.18
C ILE A 140 9.29 -15.64 6.45
N GLU A 141 8.92 -16.35 5.40
CA GLU A 141 8.56 -17.76 5.48
C GLU A 141 9.70 -18.61 4.94
N VAL A 142 10.16 -19.57 5.74
CA VAL A 142 11.22 -20.52 5.38
C VAL A 142 10.63 -21.93 5.46
N PRO A 143 10.35 -22.57 4.32
CA PRO A 143 9.86 -23.93 4.30
C PRO A 143 11.04 -24.91 4.46
N VAL A 144 10.92 -25.82 5.42
CA VAL A 144 11.94 -26.82 5.79
C VAL A 144 11.32 -28.21 5.66
N ARG A 145 12.09 -29.18 5.14
CA ARG A 145 11.64 -30.56 4.99
C ARG A 145 11.17 -31.14 6.34
N THR A 146 10.18 -32.02 6.27
CA THR A 146 9.59 -32.66 7.46
C THR A 146 10.61 -33.55 8.19
N GLU A 147 11.57 -34.11 7.45
CA GLU A 147 12.62 -34.98 8.00
C GLU A 147 13.73 -34.20 8.73
N SER A 148 13.76 -32.87 8.63
CA SER A 148 14.77 -32.05 9.27
C SER A 148 14.53 -31.89 10.78
N ASP A 149 15.61 -31.62 11.52
CA ASP A 149 15.50 -31.27 12.94
C ASP A 149 14.89 -29.88 13.10
N HIS A 150 13.58 -29.86 13.34
CA HIS A 150 12.79 -28.64 13.53
C HIS A 150 13.14 -27.89 14.83
N VAL A 151 13.72 -28.55 15.83
CA VAL A 151 14.16 -27.91 17.08
C VAL A 151 15.46 -27.15 16.82
N LEU A 152 16.41 -27.79 16.13
CA LEU A 152 17.65 -27.16 15.70
C LEU A 152 17.38 -26.00 14.74
N ALA A 153 16.54 -26.22 13.72
CA ALA A 153 16.16 -25.17 12.76
C ALA A 153 15.52 -23.96 13.46
N ARG A 154 14.58 -24.19 14.39
CA ARG A 154 13.98 -23.12 15.21
C ARG A 154 15.04 -22.30 15.94
N LYS A 155 16.00 -22.96 16.58
CA LYS A 155 17.07 -22.30 17.33
C LYS A 155 17.93 -21.44 16.40
N VAL A 156 18.43 -22.04 15.31
CA VAL A 156 19.24 -21.35 14.30
C VAL A 156 18.53 -20.14 13.74
N PHE A 157 17.26 -20.27 13.34
CA PHE A 157 16.48 -19.15 12.79
C PHE A 157 16.25 -18.06 13.82
N THR A 158 16.00 -18.44 15.08
CA THR A 158 15.83 -17.48 16.18
C THR A 158 17.12 -16.71 16.43
N ASP A 159 18.27 -17.37 16.41
CA ASP A 159 19.58 -16.75 16.65
C ASP A 159 19.92 -15.76 15.52
N VAL A 160 19.75 -16.15 14.25
CA VAL A 160 20.01 -15.29 13.08
C VAL A 160 19.14 -14.03 13.09
N VAL A 161 17.83 -14.14 13.32
CA VAL A 161 16.95 -12.97 13.32
C VAL A 161 17.23 -12.07 14.53
N ASN A 162 17.57 -12.66 15.68
CA ASN A 162 17.97 -11.87 16.85
C ASN A 162 19.25 -11.09 16.60
N GLU A 163 20.27 -11.70 15.98
CA GLU A 163 21.52 -11.02 15.66
C GLU A 163 21.29 -9.76 14.81
N ILE A 164 20.39 -9.84 13.82
CA ILE A 164 20.16 -8.74 12.87
C ILE A 164 19.16 -7.70 13.40
N CYS A 165 18.07 -8.14 14.04
CA CYS A 165 16.91 -7.27 14.31
C CYS A 165 16.73 -6.90 15.78
N LYS A 166 17.35 -7.59 16.74
CA LYS A 166 17.09 -7.37 18.18
C LYS A 166 17.47 -5.98 18.64
N ASP A 167 18.61 -5.45 18.21
CA ASP A 167 19.08 -4.12 18.61
C ASP A 167 18.16 -3.00 18.12
N TYR A 168 17.58 -3.16 16.94
CA TYR A 168 16.55 -2.25 16.45
C TYR A 168 15.26 -2.41 17.27
N ALA A 169 14.85 -3.65 17.52
CA ALA A 169 13.63 -3.94 18.26
C ALA A 169 13.64 -3.40 19.70
N VAL A 170 14.75 -3.57 20.43
CA VAL A 170 14.91 -3.08 21.81
C VAL A 170 14.86 -1.54 21.85
N ARG A 171 15.50 -0.87 20.89
CA ARG A 171 15.45 0.60 20.81
C ARG A 171 14.05 1.12 20.51
N SER A 172 13.30 0.42 19.65
CA SER A 172 11.94 0.79 19.27
C SER A 172 10.88 0.39 20.30
N GLU A 173 11.19 -0.49 21.26
CA GLU A 173 10.24 -0.94 22.28
C GLU A 173 9.71 0.22 23.14
N ALA A 174 10.59 1.12 23.57
CA ALA A 174 10.21 2.27 24.39
C ALA A 174 9.30 3.24 23.63
N GLU A 175 9.52 3.41 22.33
CA GLU A 175 8.67 4.22 21.45
C GLU A 175 7.31 3.53 21.25
N TRP A 176 7.31 2.21 20.99
CA TRP A 176 6.09 1.43 20.84
C TRP A 176 5.21 1.49 22.08
N LYS A 177 5.77 1.38 23.29
CA LYS A 177 5.01 1.48 24.54
C LYS A 177 4.26 2.82 24.66
N LYS A 178 4.90 3.93 24.27
CA LYS A 178 4.28 5.27 24.27
C LYS A 178 3.13 5.34 23.26
N LEU A 179 3.35 4.83 22.05
CA LEU A 179 2.35 4.84 20.98
C LEU A 179 1.18 3.90 21.29
N ALA A 180 1.45 2.70 21.82
CA ALA A 180 0.42 1.75 22.22
C ALA A 180 -0.51 2.35 23.28
N TYR A 181 0.06 3.07 24.25
CA TYR A 181 -0.72 3.84 25.22
C TYR A 181 -1.52 4.97 24.58
N LYS A 182 -0.90 5.78 23.70
CA LYS A 182 -1.57 6.90 23.00
C LYS A 182 -2.75 6.42 22.16
N PHE A 183 -2.57 5.34 21.39
CA PHE A 183 -3.59 4.80 20.50
C PHE A 183 -4.53 3.79 21.17
N ARG A 184 -4.30 3.46 22.45
CA ARG A 184 -5.06 2.46 23.22
C ARG A 184 -5.12 1.11 22.52
N VAL A 185 -4.00 0.71 21.92
CA VAL A 185 -3.85 -0.60 21.28
C VAL A 185 -3.09 -1.56 22.20
N GLU A 186 -3.21 -2.85 21.92
CA GLU A 186 -2.47 -3.88 22.62
C GLU A 186 -0.96 -3.65 22.51
N GLN A 187 -0.23 -3.96 23.59
CA GLN A 187 1.23 -3.97 23.58
C GLN A 187 1.73 -5.19 22.82
N ALA A 188 1.70 -5.11 21.49
CA ALA A 188 2.24 -6.15 20.61
C ALA A 188 3.73 -6.37 20.87
N ASN A 189 4.19 -7.62 20.74
CA ASN A 189 5.60 -7.95 20.84
C ASN A 189 6.37 -7.36 19.65
N VAL A 190 7.41 -6.57 19.96
CA VAL A 190 8.33 -6.00 18.98
C VAL A 190 9.57 -6.88 18.77
N LEU A 191 9.86 -7.78 19.71
CA LEU A 191 11.02 -8.66 19.61
C LEU A 191 10.80 -9.70 18.50
N PRO A 192 11.88 -10.07 17.78
CA PRO A 192 11.82 -11.13 16.80
C PRO A 192 11.25 -12.42 17.38
N THR A 193 10.33 -13.03 16.66
CA THR A 193 9.68 -14.28 17.07
C THR A 193 9.65 -15.24 15.89
N VAL A 194 9.94 -16.51 16.16
CA VAL A 194 9.84 -17.59 15.18
C VAL A 194 8.66 -18.48 15.56
N SER A 195 7.69 -18.62 14.67
CA SER A 195 6.61 -19.61 14.80
C SER A 195 6.82 -20.73 13.77
N LEU A 196 6.21 -21.89 14.04
CA LEU A 196 6.21 -23.01 13.10
C LEU A 196 4.76 -23.38 12.77
N ARG A 197 4.52 -23.73 11.51
CA ARG A 197 3.30 -24.38 11.06
C ARG A 197 3.70 -25.64 10.32
N PHE A 198 3.06 -26.75 10.67
CA PHE A 198 3.24 -28.01 9.96
C PHE A 198 2.07 -28.20 8.98
N ASP A 199 2.37 -28.41 7.71
CA ASP A 199 1.40 -28.80 6.68
C ASP A 199 1.71 -30.20 6.14
N GLN A 200 1.05 -30.63 5.06
CA GLN A 200 1.22 -31.98 4.51
C GLN A 200 2.56 -32.17 3.78
N ASN A 201 3.24 -31.10 3.39
CA ASN A 201 4.39 -31.14 2.49
C ASN A 201 5.70 -30.75 3.20
N TRP A 202 5.64 -29.83 4.17
CA TRP A 202 6.83 -29.33 4.88
C TRP A 202 6.46 -28.63 6.20
N ILE A 203 7.49 -28.31 6.99
CA ILE A 203 7.38 -27.44 8.15
C ILE A 203 7.71 -26.00 7.69
N THR A 204 6.74 -25.09 7.74
CA THR A 204 6.98 -23.67 7.45
C THR A 204 7.34 -22.93 8.74
N PHE A 205 8.52 -22.33 8.77
CA PHE A 205 8.90 -21.39 9.81
C PHE A 205 8.55 -19.96 9.39
N THR A 206 7.79 -19.26 10.22
CA THR A 206 7.48 -17.84 10.02
C THR A 206 8.33 -17.01 10.99
N LEU A 207 9.25 -16.24 10.43
CA LEU A 207 10.16 -15.36 11.14
C LEU A 207 9.54 -13.95 11.13
N ARG A 208 8.98 -13.52 12.26
CA ARG A 208 8.36 -12.20 12.43
C ARG A 208 9.32 -11.26 13.14
N TYR A 209 9.54 -10.08 12.60
CA TYR A 209 10.42 -9.06 13.16
C TYR A 209 9.92 -7.65 12.83
N ILE A 210 10.46 -6.64 13.50
CA ILE A 210 10.21 -5.23 13.15
C ILE A 210 11.40 -4.64 12.40
N VAL A 211 11.11 -3.74 11.48
CA VAL A 211 12.13 -3.08 10.64
C VAL A 211 11.68 -1.68 10.23
N ASP A 212 12.64 -0.79 10.03
CA ASP A 212 12.39 0.51 9.40
C ASP A 212 11.76 0.32 8.01
N TYR A 213 10.69 1.06 7.73
CA TYR A 213 9.92 0.94 6.48
C TYR A 213 10.75 1.21 5.21
N LYS A 214 11.85 1.97 5.31
CA LYS A 214 12.78 2.24 4.20
C LYS A 214 13.80 1.12 4.00
N SER A 215 14.13 0.40 5.08
CA SER A 215 15.17 -0.65 5.07
C SER A 215 14.60 -2.07 4.96
N ARG A 216 13.29 -2.20 4.74
CA ARG A 216 12.60 -3.49 4.67
C ARG A 216 13.27 -4.49 3.72
N ARG A 217 13.55 -4.08 2.47
CA ARG A 217 14.15 -4.96 1.45
C ARG A 217 15.61 -5.33 1.78
N SER A 218 16.42 -4.38 2.25
CA SER A 218 17.81 -4.64 2.59
C SER A 218 17.94 -5.52 3.84
N THR A 219 17.05 -5.38 4.81
CA THR A 219 17.00 -6.26 5.98
C THR A 219 16.55 -7.67 5.60
N LYS A 220 15.54 -7.81 4.71
CA LYS A 220 15.17 -9.14 4.19
C LYS A 220 16.35 -9.83 3.52
N ASP A 221 17.07 -9.12 2.66
CA ASP A 221 18.24 -9.65 1.97
C ASP A 221 19.30 -10.15 2.97
N LYS A 222 19.65 -9.33 3.97
CA LYS A 222 20.58 -9.72 5.05
C LYS A 222 20.12 -10.97 5.81
N ILE A 223 18.84 -11.03 6.17
CA ILE A 223 18.28 -12.20 6.89
C ILE A 223 18.35 -13.44 6.01
N TYR A 224 17.92 -13.37 4.74
CA TYR A 224 18.00 -14.52 3.83
C TYR A 224 19.44 -14.99 3.62
N THR A 225 20.38 -14.07 3.40
CA THR A 225 21.80 -14.43 3.25
C THR A 225 22.35 -15.09 4.52
N ALA A 226 22.06 -14.52 5.70
CA ALA A 226 22.51 -15.09 6.97
C ALA A 226 21.90 -16.47 7.23
N LEU A 227 20.60 -16.64 6.94
CA LEU A 227 19.91 -17.92 7.06
C LEU A 227 20.54 -18.97 6.14
N LEU A 228 20.78 -18.66 4.86
CA LEU A 228 21.38 -19.61 3.93
C LEU A 228 22.80 -20.02 4.37
N ASN A 229 23.60 -19.05 4.83
CA ASN A 229 24.95 -19.31 5.33
C ASN A 229 24.94 -20.18 6.59
N GLU A 230 23.98 -19.96 7.49
CA GLU A 230 23.89 -20.71 8.73
C GLU A 230 23.32 -22.11 8.51
N ILE A 231 22.29 -22.25 7.67
CA ILE A 231 21.72 -23.54 7.28
C ILE A 231 22.79 -24.42 6.62
N ALA A 232 23.65 -23.86 5.77
CA ALA A 232 24.71 -24.60 5.08
C ALA A 232 25.74 -25.26 6.02
N LYS A 233 25.76 -24.91 7.32
CA LYS A 233 26.63 -25.53 8.32
C LYS A 233 26.06 -26.82 8.93
N TYR A 234 24.76 -27.08 8.73
CA TYR A 234 24.06 -28.22 9.32
C TYR A 234 23.51 -29.11 8.21
N GLU A 235 23.86 -30.40 8.22
CA GLU A 235 23.32 -31.38 7.26
C GLU A 235 21.88 -31.77 7.61
N GLU A 236 21.47 -31.55 8.86
CA GLU A 236 20.18 -31.90 9.44
C GLU A 236 19.05 -30.92 9.07
N ILE A 237 19.38 -29.79 8.44
CA ILE A 237 18.42 -28.77 8.00
C ILE A 237 18.38 -28.72 6.47
N SER A 238 17.25 -29.14 5.90
CA SER A 238 17.02 -29.13 4.45
C SER A 238 15.88 -28.19 4.10
N ILE A 239 16.14 -27.24 3.19
CA ILE A 239 15.09 -26.37 2.64
C ILE A 239 14.17 -27.20 1.75
N ALA A 240 12.85 -27.06 1.93
CA ALA A 240 11.88 -27.75 1.09
C ALA A 240 11.86 -27.13 -0.31
N THR A 241 11.84 -27.98 -1.34
CA THR A 241 11.71 -27.58 -2.74
C THR A 241 10.49 -28.28 -3.32
N THR A 242 9.70 -27.58 -4.15
CA THR A 242 8.66 -28.23 -4.96
C THR A 242 9.33 -28.88 -6.16
N THR A 243 9.48 -30.20 -6.14
CA THR A 243 9.89 -30.96 -7.33
C THR A 243 8.64 -31.36 -8.09
N SER A 244 8.36 -30.70 -9.21
CA SER A 244 7.29 -31.12 -10.13
C SER A 244 7.88 -32.02 -11.20
N GLU A 245 7.48 -33.29 -11.22
CA GLU A 245 7.86 -34.22 -12.27
C GLU A 245 6.91 -34.04 -13.47
N VAL A 246 7.40 -33.42 -14.55
CA VAL A 246 6.65 -33.30 -15.80
C VAL A 246 6.83 -34.60 -16.57
N THR A 247 5.88 -35.52 -16.46
CA THR A 247 5.83 -36.69 -17.34
C THR A 247 5.49 -36.21 -18.75
N SER A 248 6.47 -36.19 -19.65
CA SER A 248 6.19 -36.02 -21.07
C SER A 248 5.42 -37.25 -21.55
N ILE A 249 4.17 -37.04 -21.96
CA ILE A 249 3.42 -38.07 -22.69
C ILE A 249 4.11 -38.18 -24.06
N VAL A 250 5.04 -39.13 -24.20
CA VAL A 250 5.55 -39.53 -25.49
C VAL A 250 4.39 -40.14 -26.25
N ARG A 251 3.79 -39.37 -27.17
CA ARG A 251 2.89 -39.96 -28.17
C ARG A 251 3.76 -40.82 -29.07
N SER A 252 3.65 -42.14 -28.90
CA SER A 252 4.27 -43.11 -29.81
C SER A 252 3.70 -42.90 -31.22
N PRO A 253 4.52 -42.78 -32.27
CA PRO A 253 4.05 -42.65 -33.64
C PRO A 253 3.67 -44.02 -34.20
N GLU A 254 2.60 -44.62 -33.68
CA GLU A 254 2.06 -45.88 -34.24
C GLU A 254 0.56 -45.85 -34.52
N ASP A 255 -0.14 -44.72 -34.31
CA ASP A 255 -1.59 -44.65 -34.57
C ASP A 255 -1.93 -44.16 -35.99
N SER A 256 -1.12 -44.55 -36.99
CA SER A 256 -1.42 -44.34 -38.40
C SER A 256 -1.09 -45.59 -39.22
N GLY A 257 -1.81 -46.68 -39.00
CA GLY A 257 -1.61 -47.87 -39.82
C GLY A 257 -2.39 -49.10 -39.41
N GLN A 258 -3.72 -49.07 -39.41
CA GLN A 258 -4.51 -50.28 -39.67
C GLN A 258 -5.97 -49.95 -39.98
N ASN A 259 -6.35 -50.10 -41.25
CA ASN A 259 -7.73 -50.41 -41.62
C ASN A 259 -7.69 -51.84 -42.21
N PRO A 260 -8.37 -52.83 -41.60
CA PRO A 260 -8.28 -54.22 -42.06
C PRO A 260 -9.20 -54.44 -43.27
N ASP A 261 -8.62 -55.16 -44.23
CA ASP A 261 -9.15 -55.98 -45.30
C ASP A 261 -10.59 -55.83 -45.82
N GLY A 262 -10.65 -55.93 -47.15
CA GLY A 262 -11.86 -56.06 -47.93
C GLY A 262 -12.67 -57.32 -47.61
N SER A 263 -13.96 -57.20 -47.88
CA SER A 263 -14.82 -58.34 -48.18
C SER A 263 -15.07 -58.36 -49.68
N SER A 264 -14.74 -59.49 -50.30
CA SER A 264 -15.23 -59.95 -51.60
C SER A 264 -16.77 -60.07 -51.55
N ILE A 265 -17.52 -60.02 -52.66
CA ILE A 265 -17.79 -61.13 -53.58
C ILE A 265 -18.52 -60.57 -54.84
N SER A 266 -18.26 -61.23 -55.96
CA SER A 266 -18.73 -61.05 -57.34
C SER A 266 -20.18 -61.50 -57.64
N SER A 267 -20.72 -60.93 -58.74
CA SER A 267 -21.66 -61.49 -59.74
C SER A 267 -23.06 -61.96 -59.33
N GLU A 268 -24.09 -61.20 -59.71
CA GLU A 268 -25.03 -61.45 -60.85
C GLU A 268 -25.74 -60.13 -61.22
#